data_AF-A0A4R2PFE0-F1
#
_entry.id   AF-A0A4R2PFE0-F1
#
_cell.length_a   1.000
_cell.length_b   1.000
_cell.length_c   1.000
_cell.angle_alpha   90.00
_cell.angle_beta   90.00
_cell.angle_gamma   90.00
#
_symmetry.space_group_name_H-M   'P 1'
#
loop_
_entity.id
_entity.type
_entity.pdbx_description
1 polymer ?
#
loop_
_entity_poly.entity_id
_entity_poly.type
_entity_poly.pdbx_seq_one_letter_code
_entity_poly.pdbx_strand_id
1 'polypeptide(L)'
;MPSTFGDAPPPAPAKRSERLEARITEEQKQLFARAAALTGSSVSEFVVRSVQAAAQQTLHDHQTMTLGARDASAFVTALLSDAEPNEALRAAARRYRTARADGE
;
A
#
# COMPACT_ATOMS: atom_id res chain seq x y z
N MET A 1 -40.24 13.28 -6.34
CA MET A 1 -39.67 11.93 -6.19
C MET A 1 -38.37 12.04 -5.43
N PRO A 2 -38.18 11.39 -4.27
CA PRO A 2 -36.87 11.31 -3.63
C PRO A 2 -36.15 10.02 -4.09
N SER A 3 -35.04 10.19 -4.79
CA SER A 3 -34.13 9.10 -5.13
C SER A 3 -33.23 8.84 -3.93
N THR A 4 -33.56 7.84 -3.12
CA THR A 4 -32.66 7.32 -2.09
C THR A 4 -31.64 6.42 -2.77
N PHE A 5 -30.43 6.93 -2.98
CA PHE A 5 -29.27 6.06 -3.18
C PHE A 5 -29.14 5.19 -1.94
N GLY A 6 -29.19 3.87 -2.14
CA GLY A 6 -29.16 2.88 -1.08
C GLY A 6 -27.98 3.14 -0.15
N ASP A 7 -28.30 3.50 1.08
CA ASP A 7 -27.38 3.45 2.20
C ASP A 7 -27.03 1.97 2.38
N ALA A 8 -25.89 1.56 1.84
CA ALA A 8 -25.39 0.21 2.02
C ALA A 8 -25.16 0.04 3.54
N PRO A 9 -25.72 -1.00 4.18
CA PRO A 9 -25.53 -1.20 5.60
C PRO A 9 -24.02 -1.24 5.89
N PRO A 10 -23.57 -0.57 6.97
CA PRO A 10 -22.15 -0.53 7.30
C PRO A 10 -21.61 -1.97 7.35
N PRO A 11 -20.42 -2.24 6.77
CA PRO A 11 -19.88 -3.59 6.74
C PRO A 11 -19.83 -4.14 8.17
N ALA A 12 -20.47 -5.30 8.37
CA ALA A 12 -20.48 -5.96 9.66
C ALA A 12 -19.04 -6.11 10.18
N PRO A 13 -18.79 -5.96 11.49
CA PRO A 13 -17.44 -6.03 12.03
C PRO A 13 -16.81 -7.36 11.62
N ALA A 14 -15.75 -7.28 10.81
CA ALA A 14 -15.03 -8.44 10.35
C ALA A 14 -14.59 -9.27 11.56
N LYS A 15 -14.93 -10.56 11.57
CA LYS A 15 -14.50 -11.46 12.64
C LYS A 15 -12.98 -11.50 12.64
N ARG A 16 -12.36 -11.20 13.80
CA ARG A 16 -10.92 -11.35 14.02
C ARG A 16 -10.58 -12.85 14.08
N SER A 17 -10.46 -13.50 12.92
CA SER A 17 -10.10 -14.93 12.79
C SER A 17 -8.59 -15.15 12.76
N GLU A 18 -7.84 -14.18 12.25
CA GLU A 18 -6.40 -14.25 12.08
C GLU A 18 -5.65 -13.85 13.36
N ARG A 19 -4.56 -14.56 13.66
CA ARG A 19 -3.67 -14.25 14.80
C ARG A 19 -2.32 -13.78 14.29
N LEU A 20 -1.87 -12.64 14.83
CA LEU A 20 -0.51 -12.14 14.65
C LEU A 20 0.36 -12.67 15.79
N GLU A 21 1.22 -13.65 15.49
CA GLU A 21 2.21 -14.16 16.45
C GLU A 21 3.54 -13.44 16.25
N ALA A 22 3.98 -12.70 17.28
CA ALA A 22 5.28 -12.06 17.31
C ALA A 22 5.93 -12.32 18.66
N ARG A 23 7.20 -12.73 18.63
CA ARG A 23 8.03 -12.83 19.84
C ARG A 23 8.59 -11.45 20.14
N ILE A 24 8.38 -10.99 21.37
CA ILE A 24 8.86 -9.70 21.85
C ILE A 24 9.72 -9.89 23.08
N THR A 25 10.65 -8.98 23.30
CA THR A 25 11.43 -8.92 24.53
C THR A 25 10.59 -8.36 25.69
N GLU A 26 11.07 -8.56 26.91
CA GLU A 26 10.42 -7.98 28.10
C GLU A 26 10.40 -6.45 28.06
N GLU A 27 11.49 -5.83 27.62
CA GLU A 27 11.59 -4.36 27.45
C GLU A 27 10.54 -3.84 26.46
N GLN A 28 10.38 -4.50 25.31
CA GLN A 28 9.36 -4.15 24.33
C GLN A 28 7.95 -4.26 24.91
N LYS A 29 7.68 -5.34 25.67
CA LYS A 29 6.38 -5.51 26.34
C LYS A 29 6.09 -4.36 27.32
N GLN A 30 7.08 -3.95 28.12
CA GLN A 30 6.93 -2.83 29.05
C GLN A 30 6.70 -1.50 28.31
N LEU A 31 7.43 -1.26 27.23
CA LEU A 31 7.26 -0.09 26.38
C LEU A 31 5.85 -0.01 25.79
N PHE A 32 5.36 -1.11 25.21
CA PHE A 32 4.02 -1.17 24.62
C PHE A 32 2.93 -1.03 25.67
N ALA A 33 3.10 -1.64 26.86
CA ALA A 33 2.17 -1.47 27.98
C ALA A 33 2.04 -0.01 28.42
N ARG A 34 3.17 0.71 28.52
CA ARG A 34 3.17 2.13 28.86
C ARG A 34 2.47 2.97 27.79
N ALA A 35 2.76 2.73 26.50
CA ALA A 35 2.15 3.46 25.40
C ALA A 35 0.63 3.19 25.28
N ALA A 36 0.21 1.94 25.49
CA ALA A 36 -1.18 1.54 25.50
C ALA A 36 -1.95 2.19 26.66
N ALA A 37 -1.35 2.25 27.85
CA ALA A 37 -1.92 2.93 29.01
C ALA A 37 -2.18 4.43 28.76
N LEU A 38 -1.28 5.11 28.05
CA LEU A 38 -1.44 6.53 27.69
C LEU A 38 -2.58 6.79 26.70
N THR A 39 -2.95 5.78 25.90
CA THR A 39 -4.03 5.86 24.91
C THR A 39 -5.33 5.26 25.41
N GLY A 40 -5.37 4.73 26.63
CA GLY A 40 -6.54 4.06 27.21
C GLY A 40 -6.93 2.76 26.48
N SER A 41 -5.98 2.13 25.80
CA SER A 41 -6.20 0.91 25.01
C SER A 41 -5.42 -0.27 25.58
N SER A 42 -5.78 -1.49 25.18
CA SER A 42 -5.01 -2.68 25.53
C SER A 42 -3.71 -2.77 24.72
N VAL A 43 -2.69 -3.48 25.23
CA VAL A 43 -1.43 -3.67 24.49
C VAL A 43 -1.66 -4.27 23.11
N SER A 44 -2.52 -5.29 23.02
CA SER A 44 -2.85 -5.93 21.75
C SER A 44 -3.51 -4.96 20.77
N GLU A 45 -4.42 -4.11 21.24
CA GLU A 45 -5.09 -3.12 20.40
C GLU A 45 -4.13 -2.03 19.93
N PHE A 46 -3.28 -1.52 20.83
CA PHE A 46 -2.24 -0.56 20.49
C PHE A 46 -1.28 -1.10 19.41
N VAL A 47 -0.83 -2.35 19.57
CA VAL A 47 0.06 -3.00 18.60
C VAL A 47 -0.61 -3.16 17.26
N VAL A 48 -1.84 -3.69 17.21
CA VAL A 48 -2.58 -3.87 15.94
C VAL A 48 -2.78 -2.54 15.22
N ARG A 49 -3.20 -1.49 15.94
CA ARG A 49 -3.37 -0.16 15.37
C ARG A 49 -2.07 0.43 14.83
N SER A 50 -0.97 0.27 15.57
CA SER A 50 0.33 0.81 15.15
C SER A 50 0.89 0.07 13.94
N VAL A 51 0.78 -1.26 13.92
CA VAL A 51 1.20 -2.09 12.78
C VAL A 51 0.36 -1.76 11.54
N GLN A 52 -0.96 -1.57 11.70
CA GLN A 52 -1.82 -1.17 10.59
C GLN A 52 -1.40 0.18 9.99
N ALA A 53 -1.15 1.19 10.83
CA ALA A 53 -0.70 2.50 10.38
C ALA A 53 0.66 2.42 9.66
N ALA A 54 1.61 1.67 10.23
CA ALA A 54 2.91 1.45 9.62
C ALA A 54 2.79 0.74 8.27
N ALA A 55 1.97 -0.30 8.17
CA ALA A 55 1.74 -1.04 6.92
C ALA A 55 1.11 -0.14 5.84
N GLN A 56 0.13 0.69 6.21
CA GLN A 56 -0.47 1.66 5.28
C GLN A 56 0.55 2.67 4.79
N GLN A 57 1.39 3.19 5.69
CA GLN A 57 2.46 4.12 5.32
C GLN A 57 3.47 3.46 4.39
N THR A 58 3.94 2.26 4.70
CA THR A 58 4.86 1.52 3.84
C THR A 58 4.26 1.26 2.47
N LEU A 59 3.00 0.81 2.40
CA LEU A 59 2.33 0.63 1.10
C LEU A 59 2.19 1.94 0.35
N HIS A 60 1.83 3.03 1.02
CA HIS A 60 1.76 4.35 0.41
C HIS A 60 3.13 4.78 -0.15
N ASP A 61 4.20 4.66 0.63
CA ASP A 61 5.55 5.05 0.22
C ASP A 61 6.07 4.20 -0.96
N HIS A 62 5.69 2.92 -1.02
CA HIS A 62 6.12 2.03 -2.09
C HIS A 62 5.23 2.09 -3.35
N GLN A 63 3.94 2.42 -3.21
CA GLN A 63 3.00 2.52 -4.34
C GLN A 63 2.92 3.93 -4.91
N THR A 64 3.24 4.94 -4.10
CA THR A 64 3.22 6.33 -4.51
C THR A 64 4.64 6.74 -4.90
N MET A 65 4.94 6.72 -6.19
CA MET A 65 6.08 7.46 -6.71
C MET A 65 5.75 8.94 -6.59
N THR A 66 6.28 9.60 -5.56
CA THR A 66 6.25 11.07 -5.45
C THR A 66 7.20 11.62 -6.50
N LEU A 67 6.70 11.78 -7.72
CA LEU A 67 7.41 12.43 -8.82
C LEU A 67 7.61 13.90 -8.43
N GLY A 68 8.86 14.37 -8.42
CA GLY A 68 9.14 15.79 -8.27
C GLY A 68 8.45 16.59 -9.38
N ALA A 69 8.24 17.89 -9.20
CA ALA A 69 7.49 18.72 -10.17
C ALA A 69 7.98 18.59 -11.62
N ARG A 70 9.28 18.39 -11.83
CA ARG A 70 9.89 18.15 -13.15
C ARG A 70 9.50 16.78 -13.72
N ASP A 71 9.54 15.74 -12.91
CA ASP A 71 9.24 14.37 -13.33
C ASP A 71 7.73 14.18 -13.53
N ALA A 72 6.90 14.85 -12.72
CA ALA A 72 5.45 14.90 -12.90
C ALA A 72 5.07 15.61 -14.21
N SER A 73 5.73 16.74 -14.52
CA SER A 73 5.53 17.43 -15.80
C SER A 73 5.99 16.58 -16.99
N ALA A 74 7.14 15.90 -16.87
CA ALA A 74 7.64 15.00 -17.89
C ALA A 74 6.70 13.78 -18.09
N PHE A 75 6.17 13.23 -17.00
CA PHE A 75 5.22 12.12 -17.01
C PHE A 75 3.88 12.52 -17.65
N VAL A 76 3.29 13.65 -17.24
CA VAL A 76 2.07 14.18 -17.86
C VAL A 76 2.29 14.51 -19.34
N THR A 77 3.43 15.11 -19.67
CA THR A 77 3.80 15.37 -21.08
C THR A 77 3.90 14.05 -21.84
N ALA A 78 4.54 13.02 -21.29
CA ALA A 78 4.66 11.71 -21.92
C ALA A 78 3.32 10.96 -22.05
N LEU A 79 2.36 11.19 -21.14
CA LEU A 79 0.99 10.63 -21.25
C LEU A 79 0.12 11.35 -22.28
N LEU A 80 0.31 12.66 -22.44
CA LEU A 80 -0.47 13.50 -23.36
C LEU A 80 0.15 13.61 -24.76
N SER A 81 1.41 13.20 -24.91
CA SER A 81 2.10 13.16 -26.20
C SER A 81 1.98 11.75 -26.78
N ASP A 82 1.63 11.64 -28.07
CA ASP A 82 1.85 10.43 -28.88
C ASP A 82 3.36 10.24 -29.15
N ALA A 83 4.14 10.14 -28.07
CA ALA A 83 5.58 9.95 -28.18
C ALA A 83 5.84 8.52 -28.65
N GLU A 84 6.21 8.36 -29.92
CA GLU A 84 6.57 7.06 -30.47
C GLU A 84 7.71 6.43 -29.66
N PRO A 85 7.63 5.12 -29.35
CA PRO A 85 8.69 4.43 -28.63
C PRO A 85 10.02 4.58 -29.39
N ASN A 86 11.06 5.05 -28.69
CA ASN A 86 12.39 5.15 -29.27
C ASN A 86 12.94 3.76 -29.65
N GLU A 87 13.99 3.73 -30.48
CA GLU A 87 14.54 2.48 -31.01
C GLU A 87 15.01 1.50 -29.92
N ALA A 88 15.56 2.05 -28.82
CA ALA A 88 15.95 1.27 -27.65
C ALA A 88 14.76 0.60 -26.95
N LEU A 89 13.62 1.31 -26.81
CA LEU A 89 12.39 0.76 -26.24
C LEU A 89 11.83 -0.37 -27.13
N ARG A 90 11.84 -0.18 -28.45
CA ARG A 90 11.40 -1.21 -29.40
C ARG A 90 12.29 -2.46 -29.34
N ALA A 91 13.60 -2.27 -29.22
CA ALA A 91 14.54 -3.38 -29.06
C ALA A 91 14.31 -4.13 -27.73
N ALA A 92 14.10 -3.42 -26.62
CA ALA A 92 13.77 -4.01 -25.32
C ALA A 92 12.46 -4.81 -25.36
N ALA A 93 11.41 -4.26 -25.97
CA ALA A 93 10.13 -4.94 -26.14
C ALA A 93 10.25 -6.22 -27.00
N ARG A 94 11.07 -6.20 -28.06
CA ARG A 94 11.39 -7.39 -28.85
C ARG A 94 12.08 -8.46 -28.01
N ARG A 95 13.11 -8.09 -27.24
CA ARG A 95 13.84 -9.01 -26.34
C ARG A 95 12.94 -9.64 -25.28
N TYR A 96 12.02 -8.87 -24.72
CA TYR A 96 11.06 -9.38 -23.74
C TYR A 96 10.10 -10.40 -24.35
N ARG A 97 9.58 -10.13 -25.56
CA ARG A 97 8.67 -11.05 -26.26
C ARG A 97 9.35 -12.36 -26.65
N THR A 98 10.59 -12.33 -27.11
CA THR A 98 11.36 -13.54 -27.43
C THR A 98 11.67 -14.34 -26.18
N ALA A 99 12.11 -13.69 -25.09
CA ALA A 99 12.41 -14.36 -23.83
C ALA A 99 11.19 -15.03 -23.15
N ARG A 100 9.96 -14.56 -23.45
CA ARG A 100 8.73 -15.16 -22.96
C ARG A 100 8.20 -16.29 -23.87
N ALA A 101 8.58 -16.32 -25.14
CA ALA A 101 8.18 -17.37 -26.09
C ALA A 101 9.04 -18.64 -25.98
N ASP A 102 10.27 -18.53 -25.45
CA ASP A 102 11.19 -19.66 -25.25
C ASP A 102 11.00 -20.39 -23.89
N GLY A 103 9.95 -20.04 -23.14
CA GLY A 103 9.68 -20.54 -21.79
C GLY A 103 8.30 -21.20 -21.61
N GLU A 104 7.63 -21.61 -22.68
CA GLU A 104 6.43 -22.47 -22.67
C GLU A 104 6.72 -23.81 -23.36
#